data_AF-X1RG52-F1
#
_entry.id   AF-X1RG52-F1
#
_cell.length_a   1.000
_cell.length_b   1.000
_cell.length_c   1.000
_cell.angle_alpha   90.00
_cell.angle_beta   90.00
_cell.angle_gamma   90.00
#
_symmetry.space_group_name_H-M   'P 1'
#
loop_
_entity.id
_entity.type
_entity.pdbx_description
1 polymer ?
#
loop_
_entity_poly.entity_id
_entity_poly.type
_entity_poly.pdbx_seq_one_letter_code
_entity_poly.pdbx_strand_id
1 'polypeptide(L)'
;MINILNGGAHADNNVDIQEFMIAPAGGVNFSESIRMAAEVFQQLKKILKKKGYSTGVGDEGGFAPNLESNKEALDIILAAIERAGYKAGSDIFLALDAAASEFYQDNV
;
A
#
# COMPACT_ATOMS: atom_id res chain seq x y z
N MET A 1 -4.99 -9.47 -5.42
CA MET A 1 -4.20 -8.47 -4.67
C MET A 1 -4.71 -7.11 -5.09
N ILE A 2 -4.68 -6.11 -4.22
CA ILE A 2 -5.25 -4.79 -4.46
C ILE A 2 -4.18 -3.77 -4.13
N ASN A 3 -3.79 -2.97 -5.13
CA ASN A 3 -2.87 -1.86 -4.95
C ASN A 3 -3.53 -0.76 -4.11
N ILE A 4 -2.79 -0.26 -3.12
CA ILE A 4 -3.27 0.77 -2.20
C ILE A 4 -2.26 1.92 -1.99
N LEU A 5 -1.02 1.75 -2.43
CA LEU A 5 0.03 2.78 -2.36
C LEU A 5 1.03 2.59 -3.50
N ASN A 6 1.31 3.70 -4.20
CA ASN A 6 2.15 3.75 -5.38
C ASN A 6 3.51 4.37 -5.06
N GLY A 7 4.53 3.90 -5.77
CA GLY A 7 5.84 4.51 -5.90
C GLY A 7 6.39 4.29 -7.32
N GLY A 8 7.70 4.37 -7.47
CA GLY A 8 8.41 4.13 -8.72
C GLY A 8 7.88 4.99 -9.87
N ALA A 9 7.83 4.42 -11.07
CA ALA A 9 7.35 5.11 -12.27
C ALA A 9 5.86 5.49 -12.22
N HIS A 10 5.09 4.91 -11.29
CA HIS A 10 3.63 5.07 -11.20
C HIS A 10 3.22 6.19 -10.21
N ALA A 11 4.19 6.93 -9.66
CA ALA A 11 3.96 8.06 -8.79
C ALA A 11 5.06 9.10 -8.91
N ASP A 12 4.69 10.38 -8.92
CA ASP A 12 5.64 11.50 -8.74
C ASP A 12 5.96 11.66 -7.24
N ASN A 13 6.62 10.66 -6.66
CA ASN A 13 7.05 10.64 -5.26
C ASN A 13 8.46 10.05 -5.10
N ASN A 14 8.92 9.93 -3.85
CA ASN A 14 10.26 9.46 -3.50
C ASN A 14 10.30 8.00 -3.00
N VAL A 15 9.31 7.18 -3.38
CA VAL A 15 9.23 5.77 -2.99
C VAL A 15 9.71 4.92 -4.16
N ASP A 16 10.69 4.03 -3.96
CA ASP A 16 11.31 3.30 -5.08
C ASP A 16 10.45 2.14 -5.59
N ILE A 17 9.80 1.40 -4.68
CA ILE A 17 8.96 0.26 -5.04
C ILE A 17 7.69 0.75 -5.73
N GLN A 18 7.37 0.15 -6.87
CA GLN A 18 6.28 0.60 -7.73
C GLN A 18 4.89 0.43 -7.10
N GLU A 19 4.61 -0.75 -6.53
CA GLU A 19 3.31 -1.02 -5.92
C GLU A 19 3.41 -1.71 -4.56
N PHE A 20 2.67 -1.17 -3.60
CA PHE A 20 2.42 -1.80 -2.31
C PHE A 20 0.95 -2.23 -2.23
N MET A 21 0.75 -3.54 -2.21
CA MET A 21 -0.57 -4.16 -2.29
C MET A 21 -0.96 -4.86 -0.99
N ILE A 22 -2.27 -5.02 -0.80
CA ILE A 22 -2.86 -5.93 0.18
C ILE A 22 -3.56 -7.11 -0.50
N ALA A 23 -3.52 -8.25 0.17
CA ALA A 23 -4.19 -9.49 -0.23
C ALA A 23 -5.11 -9.96 0.93
N PRO A 24 -6.41 -9.65 0.87
CA PRO A 24 -7.38 -10.00 1.92
C PRO A 24 -7.80 -11.48 1.83
N ALA A 25 -6.89 -12.39 2.17
CA ALA A 25 -7.05 -13.84 2.04
C ALA A 25 -7.90 -14.47 3.16
N GLY A 26 -8.18 -13.75 4.25
CA GLY A 26 -9.06 -14.21 5.33
C GLY A 26 -10.56 -14.03 5.07
N GLY A 27 -10.95 -13.40 3.95
CA GLY A 27 -12.36 -13.22 3.58
C GLY A 27 -13.00 -14.56 3.19
N VAL A 28 -14.23 -14.81 3.67
CA VAL A 28 -14.96 -16.06 3.38
C VAL A 28 -15.48 -16.15 1.94
N ASN A 29 -15.51 -15.03 1.23
CA ASN A 29 -15.87 -14.93 -0.17
C ASN A 29 -15.28 -13.64 -0.77
N PHE A 30 -15.39 -13.49 -2.08
CA PHE A 30 -14.86 -12.33 -2.79
C PHE A 30 -15.42 -11.00 -2.28
N SER A 31 -16.73 -10.91 -2.03
CA SER A 31 -17.36 -9.68 -1.55
C SER A 31 -16.81 -9.24 -0.19
N GLU A 32 -16.61 -10.20 0.73
CA GLU A 32 -15.98 -9.95 2.02
C GLU A 32 -14.52 -9.51 1.87
N SER A 33 -13.75 -10.18 1.02
CA SER A 33 -12.37 -9.76 0.70
C SER A 33 -12.29 -8.32 0.17
N ILE A 34 -13.20 -7.92 -0.71
CA ILE A 34 -13.27 -6.53 -1.22
C ILE A 34 -13.66 -5.55 -0.11
N ARG A 35 -14.62 -5.90 0.74
CA ARG A 35 -15.01 -5.06 1.89
C ARG A 35 -13.81 -4.83 2.83
N MET A 36 -13.09 -5.89 3.18
CA MET A 36 -11.87 -5.82 4.02
C MET A 36 -10.84 -4.85 3.42
N ALA A 37 -10.59 -4.95 2.12
CA ALA A 37 -9.63 -4.07 1.45
C ALA A 37 -10.08 -2.61 1.43
N ALA A 38 -11.38 -2.35 1.19
CA ALA A 38 -11.94 -1.00 1.23
C ALA A 38 -11.81 -0.36 2.63
N GLU A 39 -12.03 -1.14 3.69
CA GLU A 39 -11.88 -0.69 5.07
C GLU A 39 -10.42 -0.33 5.40
N VAL A 40 -9.46 -1.17 4.99
CA VAL A 40 -8.02 -0.87 5.11
C VAL A 40 -7.65 0.39 4.33
N PHE A 41 -8.13 0.54 3.09
CA PHE A 41 -7.86 1.72 2.27
C PHE A 41 -8.34 3.02 2.93
N GLN A 42 -9.53 3.01 3.56
CA GLN A 42 -10.03 4.17 4.30
C GLN A 42 -9.23 4.46 5.57
N GLN A 43 -8.73 3.44 6.27
CA GLN A 43 -7.85 3.64 7.43
C GLN A 43 -6.48 4.18 7.02
N LEU A 44 -5.92 3.68 5.91
CA LEU A 44 -4.69 4.19 5.31
C LEU A 44 -4.81 5.69 5.01
N LYS A 45 -5.90 6.10 4.35
CA LYS A 45 -6.19 7.53 4.08
C LYS A 45 -6.18 8.38 5.35
N LYS A 46 -6.77 7.88 6.45
CA LYS A 46 -6.80 8.60 7.74
C LYS A 46 -5.42 8.71 8.37
N ILE A 47 -4.60 7.66 8.29
CA ILE A 47 -3.22 7.68 8.81
C ILE A 47 -2.38 8.69 8.02
N LEU A 48 -2.43 8.64 6.70
CA LEU A 48 -1.70 9.56 5.82
C LEU A 48 -2.06 11.02 6.14
N LYS A 49 -3.37 11.35 6.22
CA LYS A 49 -3.83 12.70 6.61
C LYS A 49 -3.34 13.10 8.00
N LYS A 50 -3.39 12.20 8.98
CA LYS A 50 -2.95 12.50 10.35
C LYS A 50 -1.44 12.78 10.43
N LYS A 51 -0.65 12.12 9.58
CA LYS A 51 0.79 12.36 9.44
C LYS A 51 1.14 13.57 8.57
N GLY A 52 0.16 14.20 7.93
CA GLY A 52 0.38 15.35 7.03
C GLY A 52 0.75 14.98 5.60
N TYR A 53 0.64 13.71 5.20
CA TYR A 53 0.90 13.25 3.84
C TYR A 53 -0.28 13.52 2.90
N SER A 54 0.05 13.66 1.61
CA SER A 54 -0.94 13.74 0.54
C SER A 54 -1.80 12.48 0.48
N THR A 55 -3.07 12.64 0.12
CA THR A 55 -3.97 11.53 -0.21
C THR A 55 -4.50 11.64 -1.64
N GLY A 56 -3.71 12.26 -2.52
CA GLY A 56 -3.88 12.11 -3.96
C GLY A 56 -3.68 10.65 -4.37
N VAL A 57 -4.40 10.23 -5.41
CA VAL A 57 -4.31 8.87 -5.94
C VAL A 57 -3.52 8.88 -7.24
N GLY A 58 -2.75 7.83 -7.48
CA GLY A 58 -2.06 7.59 -8.75
C GLY A 58 -2.95 6.82 -9.75
N ASP A 59 -2.33 6.28 -10.79
CA ASP A 59 -3.01 5.72 -11.96
C ASP A 59 -3.90 4.52 -11.63
N GLU A 60 -3.52 3.70 -10.64
CA GLU A 60 -4.26 2.51 -10.19
C GLU A 60 -5.22 2.80 -9.02
N GLY A 61 -5.35 4.05 -8.59
CA GLY A 61 -6.20 4.44 -7.47
C GLY A 61 -5.57 4.23 -6.07
N GLY A 62 -4.34 3.72 -5.99
CA GLY A 62 -3.52 3.73 -4.77
C GLY A 62 -3.09 5.14 -4.39
N PHE A 63 -2.75 5.39 -3.13
CA PHE A 63 -2.22 6.70 -2.70
C PHE A 63 -0.78 6.90 -3.16
N ALA A 64 -0.40 8.12 -3.52
CA ALA A 64 0.96 8.47 -3.93
C ALA A 64 1.59 9.56 -3.02
N PRO A 65 1.83 9.29 -1.72
CA PRO A 65 2.47 10.24 -0.81
C PRO A 65 3.99 10.26 -0.99
N ASN A 66 4.64 11.38 -0.62
CA ASN A 66 6.07 11.39 -0.31
C ASN A 66 6.29 10.80 1.08
N LEU A 67 7.11 9.76 1.20
CA LEU A 67 7.39 9.03 2.45
C LEU A 67 8.89 9.05 2.77
N GLU A 68 9.25 8.75 4.01
CA GLU A 68 10.67 8.72 4.42
C GLU A 68 11.44 7.53 3.83
N SER A 69 10.75 6.41 3.58
CA SER A 69 11.36 5.19 3.01
C SER A 69 10.31 4.16 2.57
N ASN A 70 10.73 3.16 1.79
CA ASN A 70 9.93 1.96 1.49
C ASN A 70 9.47 1.23 2.77
N LYS A 71 10.30 1.24 3.84
CA LYS A 71 9.93 0.65 5.12
C LYS A 71 8.77 1.41 5.77
N GLU A 72 8.78 2.74 5.71
CA GLU A 72 7.68 3.53 6.25
C GLU A 72 6.35 3.21 5.54
N ALA A 73 6.37 3.01 4.22
CA ALA A 73 5.19 2.58 3.48
C ALA A 73 4.62 1.28 4.06
N LEU A 74 5.46 0.27 4.29
CA LEU A 74 5.05 -0.99 4.92
C LEU A 74 4.50 -0.78 6.34
N ASP A 75 5.19 0.00 7.18
CA ASP A 75 4.77 0.26 8.56
C ASP A 75 3.38 0.95 8.62
N ILE A 76 3.13 1.92 7.73
CA ILE A 76 1.84 2.62 7.64
C ILE A 76 0.74 1.67 7.16
N ILE A 77 1.01 0.81 6.18
CA ILE A 77 0.02 -0.17 5.69
C ILE A 77 -0.31 -1.20 6.78
N LEU A 78 0.69 -1.71 7.51
CA LEU A 78 0.47 -2.60 8.65
C LEU A 78 -0.40 -1.94 9.72
N ALA A 79 -0.15 -0.67 10.04
CA ALA A 79 -0.99 0.10 10.96
C ALA A 79 -2.43 0.31 10.43
N ALA A 80 -2.61 0.45 9.12
CA ALA A 80 -3.93 0.57 8.49
C ALA A 80 -4.72 -0.75 8.60
N ILE A 81 -4.06 -1.89 8.38
CA ILE A 81 -4.63 -3.24 8.57
C ILE A 81 -5.12 -3.41 10.00
N GLU A 82 -4.26 -3.10 10.98
CA GLU A 82 -4.61 -3.22 12.40
C GLU A 82 -5.77 -2.29 12.79
N ARG A 83 -5.77 -1.04 12.32
CA ARG A 83 -6.86 -0.07 12.59
C ARG A 83 -8.18 -0.42 11.92
N ALA A 84 -8.16 -1.22 10.86
CA ALA A 84 -9.37 -1.76 10.25
C ALA A 84 -9.92 -2.97 11.02
N GLY A 85 -9.21 -3.43 12.06
CA GLY A 85 -9.63 -4.56 12.90
C GLY A 85 -9.19 -5.93 12.36
N TYR A 86 -8.19 -5.96 11.47
CA TYR A 86 -7.68 -7.17 10.84
C TYR A 86 -6.27 -7.51 11.32
N LYS A 87 -5.91 -8.80 11.24
CA LYS A 87 -4.57 -9.29 11.56
C LYS A 87 -3.72 -9.46 10.31
N ALA A 88 -2.60 -8.74 10.26
CA ALA A 88 -1.61 -8.93 9.20
C ALA A 88 -1.00 -10.35 9.24
N GLY A 89 -0.80 -10.94 8.06
CA GLY A 89 -0.27 -12.30 7.91
C GLY A 89 -1.27 -13.42 8.23
N SER A 90 -2.54 -13.07 8.49
CA SER A 90 -3.64 -14.04 8.69
C SER A 90 -4.86 -13.61 7.86
N ASP A 91 -5.40 -12.43 8.15
CA ASP A 91 -6.60 -11.92 7.47
C ASP A 91 -6.22 -11.17 6.19
N ILE A 92 -5.12 -10.40 6.27
CA ILE A 92 -4.59 -9.59 5.18
C ILE A 92 -3.08 -9.80 5.07
N PHE A 93 -2.62 -10.14 3.88
CA PHE A 93 -1.20 -10.27 3.54
C PHE A 93 -0.72 -9.07 2.74
N LEU A 94 0.59 -8.82 2.73
CA LEU A 94 1.22 -7.84 1.88
C LEU A 94 1.71 -8.50 0.59
N ALA A 95 1.68 -7.75 -0.51
CA ALA A 95 2.33 -8.10 -1.76
C ALA A 95 3.01 -6.84 -2.33
N LEU A 96 4.09 -7.04 -3.09
CA LEU A 96 4.87 -5.95 -3.66
C LEU A 96 5.09 -6.21 -5.15
N ASP A 97 4.94 -5.16 -5.95
CA ASP A 97 5.60 -5.09 -7.25
C ASP A 97 6.77 -4.13 -7.14
N ALA A 98 7.98 -4.69 -7.13
CA ALA A 98 9.19 -3.90 -7.04
C ALA A 98 9.52 -3.20 -8.35
N ALA A 99 9.10 -3.73 -9.50
CA ALA A 99 9.54 -3.27 -10.83
C ALA A 99 11.06 -3.01 -10.90
N ALA A 100 11.86 -3.91 -10.33
CA ALA A 100 13.28 -3.65 -10.01
C ALA A 100 14.16 -3.30 -11.21
N SER A 101 13.72 -3.62 -12.44
CA SER A 101 14.34 -3.16 -13.67
C SER A 101 14.44 -1.63 -13.78
N GLU A 102 13.50 -0.89 -13.18
CA GLU A 102 13.45 0.59 -13.25
C GLU A 102 14.54 1.29 -12.45
N PHE A 103 15.09 0.63 -11.43
CA PHE A 103 16.16 1.17 -10.59
C PHE A 103 17.43 0.30 -10.59
N TYR A 104 17.47 -0.72 -11.43
CA TYR A 104 18.69 -1.49 -11.66
C TYR A 104 19.66 -0.69 -12.53
N GLN A 105 20.91 -0.57 -12.08
CA GLN A 105 22.02 -0.01 -12.86
C GLN A 105 23.12 -1.08 -12.97
N ASP A 106 23.59 -1.36 -14.19
CA ASP A 106 24.60 -2.40 -14.44
C ASP A 106 25.90 -2.13 -13.66
N ASN A 107 26.13 -2.89 -12.59
CA ASN A 107 27.35 -2.94 -11.77
C ASN A 107 27.95 -1.59 -11.33
N VAL A 108 27.10 -0.61 -10.98
CA VAL A 108 27.48 0.54 -10.15
C VAL A 108 26.69 0.50 -8.85
#